data_AF-A0A2I0P4Y3-F1
#
_entry.id   AF-A0A2I0P4Y3-F1
#
_cell.length_a   1.000
_cell.length_b   1.000
_cell.length_c   1.000
_cell.angle_alpha   90.00
_cell.angle_beta   90.00
_cell.angle_gamma   90.00
#
_symmetry.space_group_name_H-M   'P 1'
#
loop_
_entity.id
_entity.type
_entity.pdbx_description
1 polymer ?
#
loop_
_entity_poly.entity_id
_entity_poly.type
_entity_poly.pdbx_seq_one_letter_code
_entity_poly.pdbx_strand_id
1 'polypeptide(L)'
;MVDLDPDTKENIARALWMSEYTPESIPPDVMNRLGDAKNNRTAFGERMRRRLADLLANPERFTPDYTDRYTMLCNHARELSAHQAYAMTGLLGQDSVRGYQELPPQIAFTFPDDDRPQFPYQVGWHFFVGTASDVHGREFGIQFMFWSYSLLPPDMARSEGLSDVENQVAEVHLAVTPAGDRHYRPRPVLVAGTTGLIQFTEKPYEYAIGKNTITSLDGDSFFPVRLQAWGIDDREDVPVEIAVDITLHQTKGYVLNGDEGLAPSCGGVGTLYYSVPNLRIQPEESWLSIDGTRIPLTSGKFWYDHQWGTGFIPSGSPRSDVLRAVGLFNEQNPGGWDWMEIQFDDETEIALSSLHTNDKRAFYSRTGAEPPGTMAAGAKGLYIRQDGEYEPINAGIRVTDWVRSVVADGPYLATDTWYPNRMEVTVQENAVPDEKKHFVMVPIVTTGQQGFFAAGPQYSEGAVIIESADGKRMGVGFLESTGYVDARRQSLLLAGLPDADEMVRLVSPPAVPDSMKAEAMALLKEPENVSKLMEELAKCKGL
;
A
#
# COMPACT_ATOMS: atom_id res chain seq x y z
N MET A 1 -34.27 -7.16 7.99
CA MET A 1 -32.90 -7.18 8.54
C MET A 1 -31.97 -7.41 7.36
N VAL A 2 -30.95 -6.56 7.19
CA VAL A 2 -30.01 -6.70 6.06
C VAL A 2 -29.17 -7.97 6.27
N ASP A 3 -29.11 -8.83 5.27
CA ASP A 3 -28.34 -10.08 5.32
C ASP A 3 -26.86 -9.83 4.97
N LEU A 4 -26.13 -9.28 5.95
CA LEU A 4 -24.67 -9.08 5.86
C LEU A 4 -23.95 -10.21 6.59
N ASP A 5 -22.85 -10.68 5.99
CA ASP A 5 -21.97 -11.65 6.64
C ASP A 5 -21.26 -11.03 7.87
N PRO A 6 -20.76 -11.86 8.81
CA PRO A 6 -20.16 -11.37 10.05
C PRO A 6 -18.96 -10.44 9.86
N ASP A 7 -18.10 -10.71 8.87
CA ASP A 7 -16.91 -9.90 8.59
C ASP A 7 -17.32 -8.52 8.07
N THR A 8 -18.29 -8.45 7.15
CA THR A 8 -18.85 -7.18 6.70
C THR A 8 -19.47 -6.38 7.85
N LYS A 9 -20.21 -7.02 8.76
CA LYS A 9 -20.80 -6.35 9.94
C LYS A 9 -19.73 -5.79 10.87
N GLU A 10 -18.68 -6.56 11.13
CA GLU A 10 -17.57 -6.13 11.96
C GLU A 10 -16.86 -4.92 11.35
N ASN A 11 -16.54 -4.96 10.07
CA ASN A 11 -15.86 -3.84 9.41
C ASN A 11 -16.71 -2.57 9.39
N ILE A 12 -18.03 -2.67 9.18
CA ILE A 12 -18.95 -1.53 9.29
C ILE A 12 -18.94 -0.96 10.72
N ALA A 13 -18.95 -1.82 11.74
CA ALA A 13 -18.88 -1.38 13.13
C ALA A 13 -17.58 -0.61 13.41
N ARG A 14 -16.43 -1.18 13.02
CA ARG A 14 -15.11 -0.56 13.19
C ARG A 14 -15.00 0.77 12.43
N ALA A 15 -15.47 0.83 11.19
CA ALA A 15 -15.49 2.06 10.40
C ALA A 15 -16.33 3.17 11.04
N LEU A 16 -17.39 2.82 11.78
CA LEU A 16 -18.27 3.75 12.48
C LEU A 16 -17.90 3.96 13.96
N TRP A 17 -16.71 3.51 14.37
CA TRP A 17 -16.20 3.58 15.73
C TRP A 17 -17.13 2.93 16.76
N MET A 18 -17.56 1.71 16.47
CA MET A 18 -18.34 0.86 17.35
C MET A 18 -17.56 -0.43 17.61
N SER A 19 -17.60 -0.92 18.86
CA SER A 19 -17.01 -2.22 19.22
C SER A 19 -17.78 -3.39 18.63
N GLU A 20 -19.09 -3.22 18.40
CA GLU A 20 -19.97 -4.25 17.86
C GLU A 20 -20.98 -3.65 16.87
N TYR A 21 -21.43 -4.47 15.92
CA TYR A 21 -22.42 -4.08 14.93
C TYR A 21 -23.79 -3.84 15.58
N THR A 22 -24.15 -2.57 15.72
CA THR A 22 -25.43 -2.12 16.29
C THR A 22 -26.26 -1.43 15.21
N PRO A 23 -27.23 -2.11 14.55
CA PRO A 23 -28.00 -1.56 13.43
C PRO A 23 -28.65 -0.21 13.72
N GLU A 24 -29.13 -0.01 14.95
CA GLU A 24 -29.84 1.20 15.38
C GLU A 24 -28.93 2.44 15.47
N SER A 25 -27.62 2.22 15.55
CA SER A 25 -26.58 3.26 15.61
C SER A 25 -26.03 3.63 14.23
N ILE A 26 -26.43 2.92 13.17
CA ILE A 26 -25.97 3.15 11.80
C ILE A 26 -26.81 4.29 11.17
N PRO A 27 -26.19 5.27 10.51
CA PRO A 27 -26.92 6.33 9.81
C PRO A 27 -27.99 5.76 8.86
N PRO A 28 -29.23 6.32 8.84
CA PRO A 28 -30.32 5.76 8.03
C PRO A 28 -30.01 5.65 6.53
N ASP A 29 -29.25 6.59 5.97
CA ASP A 29 -28.80 6.57 4.59
C ASP A 29 -27.80 5.44 4.30
N VAL A 30 -26.86 5.20 5.21
CA VAL A 30 -25.95 4.04 5.16
C VAL A 30 -26.75 2.75 5.28
N MET A 31 -27.68 2.65 6.24
CA MET A 31 -28.52 1.45 6.41
C MET A 31 -29.36 1.15 5.16
N ASN A 32 -29.90 2.19 4.50
CA ASN A 32 -30.61 2.03 3.22
C ASN A 32 -29.68 1.48 2.13
N ARG A 33 -28.45 2.00 2.01
CA ARG A 33 -27.46 1.49 1.06
C ARG A 33 -27.06 0.05 1.36
N LEU A 34 -26.86 -0.30 2.63
CA LEU A 34 -26.57 -1.67 3.04
C LEU A 34 -27.68 -2.66 2.60
N GLY A 35 -28.95 -2.20 2.57
CA GLY A 35 -30.08 -2.97 2.06
C GLY A 35 -30.20 -3.05 0.53
N ASP A 36 -29.37 -2.32 -0.22
CA ASP A 36 -29.37 -2.33 -1.69
C ASP A 36 -28.78 -3.65 -2.23
N ALA A 37 -29.34 -4.14 -3.34
CA ALA A 37 -28.91 -5.39 -3.96
C ALA A 37 -27.44 -5.38 -4.40
N LYS A 38 -26.85 -4.20 -4.65
CA LYS A 38 -25.42 -4.04 -4.96
C LYS A 38 -24.50 -4.55 -3.84
N ASN A 39 -24.96 -4.57 -2.59
CA ASN A 39 -24.20 -5.07 -1.43
C ASN A 39 -24.35 -6.57 -1.20
N ASN A 40 -25.24 -7.25 -1.93
CA ASN A 40 -25.44 -8.68 -1.77
C ASN A 40 -24.20 -9.46 -2.20
N ARG A 41 -23.94 -10.58 -1.52
CA ARG A 41 -22.81 -11.47 -1.86
C ARG A 41 -22.89 -12.01 -3.29
N THR A 42 -24.09 -12.26 -3.78
CA THR A 42 -24.33 -12.67 -5.16
C THR A 42 -23.92 -11.57 -6.16
N ALA A 43 -24.19 -10.30 -5.84
CA ALA A 43 -23.82 -9.19 -6.73
C ALA A 43 -22.30 -9.01 -6.84
N PHE A 44 -21.57 -9.14 -5.73
CA PHE A 44 -20.10 -9.19 -5.76
C PHE A 44 -19.57 -10.38 -6.58
N GLY A 45 -20.18 -11.57 -6.40
CA GLY A 45 -19.85 -12.76 -7.17
C GLY A 45 -20.09 -12.58 -8.68
N GLU A 46 -21.25 -12.06 -9.06
CA GLU A 46 -21.62 -11.79 -10.46
C GLU A 46 -20.63 -10.82 -11.13
N ARG A 47 -20.28 -9.72 -10.45
CA ARG A 47 -19.28 -8.75 -10.93
C ARG A 47 -17.90 -9.39 -11.14
N MET A 48 -17.43 -10.18 -10.18
CA MET A 48 -16.15 -10.89 -10.30
C MET A 48 -16.18 -11.92 -11.45
N ARG A 49 -17.26 -12.69 -11.59
CA ARG A 49 -17.43 -13.63 -12.71
C ARG A 49 -17.47 -12.93 -14.06
N ARG A 50 -18.09 -11.76 -14.14
CA ARG A 50 -18.07 -10.93 -15.36
C ARG A 50 -16.64 -10.49 -15.68
N ARG A 51 -15.86 -10.05 -14.69
CA ARG A 51 -14.45 -9.71 -14.86
C ARG A 51 -13.63 -10.89 -15.36
N LEU A 52 -13.77 -12.05 -14.72
CA LEU A 52 -13.07 -13.27 -15.12
C LEU A 52 -13.45 -13.75 -16.52
N ALA A 53 -14.74 -13.66 -16.89
CA ALA A 53 -15.22 -14.00 -18.22
C ALA A 53 -14.64 -13.07 -19.29
N ASP A 54 -14.53 -11.77 -19.00
CA ASP A 54 -13.88 -10.80 -19.89
C ASP A 54 -12.39 -11.14 -20.11
N LEU A 55 -11.65 -11.48 -19.03
CA LEU A 55 -10.24 -11.89 -19.12
C LEU A 55 -10.07 -13.16 -19.96
N LEU A 56 -10.89 -14.19 -19.73
CA LEU A 56 -10.91 -15.43 -20.49
C LEU A 56 -11.23 -15.23 -21.98
N ALA A 57 -12.16 -14.33 -22.30
CA ALA A 57 -12.61 -14.11 -23.67
C ALA A 57 -11.62 -13.30 -24.53
N ASN A 58 -10.69 -12.57 -23.89
CA ASN A 58 -9.83 -11.62 -24.58
C ASN A 58 -8.35 -11.78 -24.18
N PRO A 59 -7.70 -12.94 -24.37
CA PRO A 59 -6.30 -13.11 -23.97
C PRO A 59 -5.36 -12.13 -24.70
N GLU A 60 -4.42 -11.54 -23.96
CA GLU A 60 -3.42 -10.63 -24.53
C GLU A 60 -2.22 -11.41 -25.09
N ARG A 61 -1.81 -11.10 -26.32
CA ARG A 61 -0.61 -11.70 -26.93
C ARG A 61 0.62 -11.43 -26.08
N PHE A 62 1.50 -12.43 -25.95
CA PHE A 62 2.71 -12.41 -25.11
C PHE A 62 2.46 -12.26 -23.60
N THR A 63 1.32 -12.75 -23.12
CA THR A 63 1.01 -12.87 -21.70
C THR A 63 0.91 -14.35 -21.33
N PRO A 64 1.35 -14.78 -20.12
CA PRO A 64 1.16 -16.16 -19.67
C PRO A 64 -0.30 -16.62 -19.74
N ASP A 65 -0.52 -17.92 -19.93
CA ASP A 65 -1.86 -18.50 -19.94
C ASP A 65 -2.41 -18.64 -18.52
N TYR A 66 -3.53 -17.96 -18.26
CA TYR A 66 -4.24 -17.97 -16.99
C TYR A 66 -5.58 -18.73 -17.05
N THR A 67 -5.85 -19.48 -18.12
CA THR A 67 -7.15 -20.14 -18.36
C THR A 67 -7.58 -21.03 -17.19
N ASP A 68 -6.71 -21.92 -16.72
CA ASP A 68 -7.01 -22.82 -15.60
C ASP A 68 -7.26 -22.04 -14.31
N ARG A 69 -6.46 -20.99 -14.07
CA ARG A 69 -6.59 -20.11 -12.91
C ARG A 69 -7.94 -19.39 -12.92
N TYR A 70 -8.30 -18.74 -14.02
CA TYR A 70 -9.56 -17.98 -14.13
C TYR A 70 -10.78 -18.89 -14.14
N THR A 71 -10.67 -20.08 -14.72
CA THR A 71 -11.72 -21.11 -14.61
C THR A 71 -11.92 -21.54 -13.15
N MET A 72 -10.83 -21.78 -12.42
CA MET A 72 -10.88 -22.11 -11.00
C MET A 72 -11.52 -20.99 -10.17
N LEU A 73 -11.12 -19.73 -10.39
CA LEU A 73 -11.71 -18.58 -9.68
C LEU A 73 -13.20 -18.43 -10.02
N CYS A 74 -13.59 -18.58 -11.28
CA CYS A 74 -15.00 -18.55 -11.71
C CYS A 74 -15.87 -19.55 -10.95
N ASN A 75 -15.35 -20.76 -10.70
CA ASN A 75 -16.08 -21.82 -9.99
C ASN A 75 -16.33 -21.48 -8.51
N HIS A 76 -15.54 -20.58 -7.92
CA HIS A 76 -15.66 -20.15 -6.52
C HIS A 76 -16.28 -18.75 -6.36
N ALA A 77 -16.44 -18.00 -7.45
CA ALA A 77 -16.95 -16.64 -7.44
C ALA A 77 -18.49 -16.54 -7.54
N ARG A 78 -19.25 -17.56 -7.10
CA ARG A 78 -20.72 -17.51 -7.17
C ARG A 78 -21.31 -16.50 -6.18
N GLU A 79 -20.81 -16.50 -4.96
CA GLU A 79 -21.21 -15.59 -3.88
C GLU A 79 -19.95 -15.20 -3.11
N LEU A 80 -19.67 -13.89 -3.05
CA LEU A 80 -18.47 -13.36 -2.41
C LEU A 80 -18.88 -12.24 -1.45
N SER A 81 -18.30 -12.19 -0.25
CA SER A 81 -18.32 -10.93 0.50
C SER A 81 -17.50 -9.85 -0.24
N ALA A 82 -17.62 -8.59 0.19
CA ALA A 82 -16.77 -7.51 -0.33
C ALA A 82 -15.27 -7.83 -0.14
N HIS A 83 -14.92 -8.34 1.04
CA HIS A 83 -13.56 -8.75 1.38
C HIS A 83 -13.07 -9.91 0.49
N GLN A 84 -13.89 -10.94 0.27
CA GLN A 84 -13.55 -12.07 -0.62
C GLN A 84 -13.37 -11.61 -2.06
N ALA A 85 -14.26 -10.74 -2.56
CA ALA A 85 -14.16 -10.18 -3.89
C ALA A 85 -12.86 -9.37 -4.06
N TYR A 86 -12.52 -8.56 -3.05
CA TYR A 86 -11.27 -7.80 -3.02
C TYR A 86 -10.03 -8.71 -2.97
N ALA A 87 -9.96 -9.66 -2.02
CA ALA A 87 -8.83 -10.58 -1.94
C ALA A 87 -8.63 -11.40 -3.22
N MET A 88 -9.71 -11.74 -3.92
CA MET A 88 -9.65 -12.45 -5.20
C MET A 88 -9.03 -11.61 -6.33
N THR A 89 -9.10 -10.26 -6.29
CA THR A 89 -8.42 -9.42 -7.30
C THR A 89 -6.89 -9.58 -7.24
N GLY A 90 -6.34 -9.80 -6.04
CA GLY A 90 -4.92 -10.07 -5.81
C GLY A 90 -4.43 -11.40 -6.37
N LEU A 91 -5.34 -12.31 -6.75
CA LEU A 91 -5.02 -13.62 -7.35
C LEU A 91 -5.06 -13.60 -8.87
N LEU A 92 -5.46 -12.49 -9.50
CA LEU A 92 -5.54 -12.39 -10.95
C LEU A 92 -4.14 -12.35 -11.60
N GLY A 93 -4.10 -12.62 -12.90
CA GLY A 93 -2.87 -12.57 -13.70
C GLY A 93 -2.46 -11.14 -14.08
N GLN A 94 -1.37 -11.02 -14.82
CA GLN A 94 -0.80 -9.74 -15.23
C GLN A 94 -1.67 -8.96 -16.23
N ASP A 95 -2.56 -9.64 -16.94
CA ASP A 95 -3.60 -9.07 -17.80
C ASP A 95 -4.76 -8.44 -17.00
N SER A 96 -4.79 -8.61 -15.68
CA SER A 96 -5.82 -8.04 -14.79
C SER A 96 -5.86 -6.51 -14.78
N VAL A 97 -4.82 -5.85 -15.30
CA VAL A 97 -4.77 -4.39 -15.45
C VAL A 97 -5.59 -3.86 -16.61
N ARG A 98 -6.07 -4.73 -17.49
CA ARG A 98 -6.77 -4.30 -18.71
C ARG A 98 -8.05 -3.54 -18.39
N GLY A 99 -8.18 -2.36 -18.99
CA GLY A 99 -9.37 -1.52 -18.93
C GLY A 99 -9.39 -0.52 -17.77
N TYR A 100 -8.42 -0.56 -16.86
CA TYR A 100 -8.19 0.51 -15.89
C TYR A 100 -7.54 1.72 -16.56
N GLN A 101 -7.58 2.88 -15.90
CA GLN A 101 -6.86 4.07 -16.34
C GLN A 101 -5.37 3.77 -16.47
N GLU A 102 -4.83 3.96 -17.67
CA GLU A 102 -3.40 3.79 -17.95
C GLU A 102 -2.61 5.00 -17.47
N LEU A 103 -1.35 4.77 -17.11
CA LEU A 103 -0.45 5.86 -16.76
C LEU A 103 -0.06 6.66 -18.01
N PRO A 104 -0.02 7.99 -17.91
CA PRO A 104 0.51 8.81 -18.99
C PRO A 104 2.04 8.66 -19.08
N PRO A 105 2.65 8.93 -20.26
CA PRO A 105 4.11 8.90 -20.42
C PRO A 105 4.82 10.09 -19.75
N GLN A 106 4.07 11.10 -19.34
CA GLN A 106 4.53 12.29 -18.62
C GLN A 106 3.39 12.81 -17.74
N ILE A 107 3.69 13.43 -16.61
CA ILE A 107 2.71 13.99 -15.69
C ILE A 107 3.12 15.41 -15.29
N ALA A 108 2.13 16.26 -15.03
CA ALA A 108 2.31 17.55 -14.38
C ALA A 108 1.25 17.64 -13.29
N PHE A 109 1.68 17.55 -12.03
CA PHE A 109 0.75 17.61 -10.90
C PHE A 109 0.18 19.02 -10.73
N THR A 110 -1.08 19.07 -10.32
CA THR A 110 -1.89 20.25 -10.07
C THR A 110 -2.49 20.12 -8.67
N PHE A 111 -2.10 20.99 -7.75
CA PHE A 111 -2.58 20.93 -6.35
C PHE A 111 -3.62 22.03 -6.09
N PRO A 112 -4.68 21.77 -5.30
CA PRO A 112 -4.95 20.53 -4.55
C PRO A 112 -5.68 19.44 -5.35
N ASP A 113 -5.86 19.63 -6.65
CA ASP A 113 -6.60 18.71 -7.52
C ASP A 113 -6.06 17.28 -7.45
N ASP A 114 -4.75 17.09 -7.47
CA ASP A 114 -4.13 15.77 -7.39
C ASP A 114 -4.03 15.19 -5.97
N ASP A 115 -4.40 15.94 -4.93
CA ASP A 115 -4.56 15.40 -3.57
C ASP A 115 -5.83 14.55 -3.43
N ARG A 116 -6.77 14.59 -4.39
CA ARG A 116 -8.02 13.81 -4.36
C ARG A 116 -7.74 12.32 -4.51
N PRO A 117 -8.56 11.41 -3.93
CA PRO A 117 -8.46 9.99 -4.25
C PRO A 117 -8.77 9.72 -5.73
N GLN A 118 -7.86 9.00 -6.39
CA GLN A 118 -7.82 8.82 -7.85
C GLN A 118 -8.56 7.55 -8.31
N PHE A 119 -9.87 7.50 -8.04
CA PHE A 119 -10.73 6.33 -8.28
C PHE A 119 -10.77 5.74 -9.70
N PRO A 120 -10.42 6.45 -10.79
CA PRO A 120 -10.31 5.82 -12.12
C PRO A 120 -9.15 4.82 -12.26
N TYR A 121 -8.13 4.92 -11.40
CA TYR A 121 -6.99 4.01 -11.37
C TYR A 121 -7.32 2.73 -10.61
N GLN A 122 -6.48 1.70 -10.77
CA GLN A 122 -6.70 0.40 -10.16
C GLN A 122 -6.51 0.44 -8.63
N VAL A 123 -5.50 1.18 -8.17
CA VAL A 123 -5.11 1.26 -6.75
C VAL A 123 -4.61 2.66 -6.42
N GLY A 124 -4.79 3.10 -5.18
CA GLY A 124 -4.18 4.32 -4.68
C GLY A 124 -4.32 4.48 -3.16
N TRP A 125 -3.44 5.28 -2.56
CA TRP A 125 -3.40 5.47 -1.11
C TRP A 125 -2.97 6.87 -0.67
N HIS A 126 -3.47 7.25 0.50
CA HIS A 126 -3.07 8.40 1.29
C HIS A 126 -2.40 7.88 2.55
N PHE A 127 -1.11 8.13 2.72
CA PHE A 127 -0.30 7.47 3.73
C PHE A 127 0.45 8.48 4.58
N PHE A 128 0.13 8.53 5.87
CA PHE A 128 0.73 9.42 6.84
C PHE A 128 1.47 8.60 7.89
N VAL A 129 2.76 8.87 8.05
CA VAL A 129 3.59 8.28 9.10
C VAL A 129 4.36 9.36 9.81
N GLY A 130 4.71 9.12 11.07
CA GLY A 130 5.51 10.09 11.80
C GLY A 130 5.80 9.71 13.24
N THR A 131 6.73 10.46 13.83
CA THR A 131 7.05 10.37 15.24
C THR A 131 6.55 11.62 15.95
N ALA A 132 5.82 11.43 17.05
CA ALA A 132 5.29 12.48 17.92
C ALA A 132 5.80 12.34 19.35
N SER A 133 5.77 13.43 20.12
CA SER A 133 6.13 13.42 21.54
C SER A 133 5.11 14.15 22.40
N ASP A 134 4.94 13.68 23.64
CA ASP A 134 4.09 14.35 24.64
C ASP A 134 4.87 15.33 25.53
N VAL A 135 4.14 15.97 26.46
CA VAL A 135 4.70 16.92 27.45
C VAL A 135 5.79 16.33 28.36
N HIS A 136 5.88 15.00 28.45
CA HIS A 136 6.87 14.28 29.25
C HIS A 136 8.05 13.79 28.41
N GLY A 137 8.07 14.07 27.10
CA GLY A 137 9.09 13.61 26.17
C GLY A 137 8.95 12.13 25.81
N ARG A 138 7.80 11.48 26.09
CA ARG A 138 7.53 10.13 25.60
C ARG A 138 7.28 10.19 24.10
N GLU A 139 7.90 9.28 23.35
CA GLU A 139 7.83 9.23 21.90
C GLU A 139 6.85 8.16 21.41
N PHE A 140 6.18 8.46 20.31
CA PHE A 140 5.18 7.61 19.69
C PHE A 140 5.41 7.56 18.17
N GLY A 141 5.54 6.36 17.62
CA GLY A 141 5.38 6.13 16.18
C GLY A 141 3.89 6.05 15.84
N ILE A 142 3.47 6.77 14.80
CA ILE A 142 2.07 6.82 14.37
C ILE A 142 2.00 6.53 12.88
N GLN A 143 1.14 5.59 12.51
CA GLN A 143 0.81 5.24 11.13
C GLN A 143 -0.69 5.48 10.92
N PHE A 144 -1.04 6.11 9.80
CA PHE A 144 -2.41 6.27 9.36
C PHE A 144 -2.49 6.21 7.83
N MET A 145 -3.25 5.27 7.28
CA MET A 145 -3.37 5.08 5.84
C MET A 145 -4.81 4.86 5.42
N PHE A 146 -5.22 5.53 4.34
CA PHE A 146 -6.33 5.10 3.51
C PHE A 146 -5.80 4.46 2.25
N TRP A 147 -6.16 3.20 2.05
CA TRP A 147 -5.85 2.45 0.83
C TRP A 147 -7.15 2.23 0.06
N SER A 148 -7.12 2.34 -1.27
CA SER A 148 -8.28 2.17 -2.13
C SER A 148 -7.95 1.30 -3.34
N TYR A 149 -8.93 0.50 -3.76
CA TYR A 149 -8.82 -0.40 -4.89
C TYR A 149 -10.13 -0.45 -5.68
N SER A 150 -10.02 -0.25 -7.00
CA SER A 150 -11.15 -0.39 -7.93
C SER A 150 -11.40 -1.87 -8.24
N LEU A 151 -12.58 -2.40 -7.88
CA LEU A 151 -12.91 -3.82 -8.09
C LEU A 151 -13.05 -4.21 -9.57
N LEU A 152 -13.52 -3.29 -10.40
CA LEU A 152 -13.70 -3.47 -11.84
C LEU A 152 -13.05 -2.33 -12.63
N PRO A 153 -12.65 -2.57 -13.89
CA PRO A 153 -12.35 -1.50 -14.84
C PRO A 153 -13.50 -0.46 -14.89
N PRO A 154 -13.21 0.86 -14.94
CA PRO A 154 -14.24 1.91 -14.84
C PRO A 154 -15.43 1.74 -15.81
N ASP A 155 -15.17 1.39 -17.07
CA ASP A 155 -16.22 1.18 -18.08
C ASP A 155 -17.13 -0.02 -17.72
N MET A 156 -16.54 -1.08 -17.17
CA MET A 156 -17.27 -2.25 -16.72
C MET A 156 -18.11 -1.90 -15.49
N ALA A 157 -17.54 -1.18 -14.52
CA ALA A 157 -18.23 -0.72 -13.32
C ALA A 157 -19.47 0.13 -13.67
N ARG A 158 -19.34 1.10 -14.58
CA ARG A 158 -20.47 1.93 -15.03
C ARG A 158 -21.57 1.11 -15.69
N SER A 159 -21.21 0.08 -16.45
CA SER A 159 -22.20 -0.82 -17.07
C SER A 159 -22.91 -1.74 -16.06
N GLU A 160 -22.34 -1.94 -14.87
CA GLU A 160 -22.95 -2.59 -13.71
C GLU A 160 -23.75 -1.60 -12.84
N GLY A 161 -23.85 -0.34 -13.26
CA GLY A 161 -24.57 0.71 -12.53
C GLY A 161 -23.85 1.18 -11.26
N LEU A 162 -22.54 0.98 -11.15
CA LEU A 162 -21.71 1.49 -10.07
C LEU A 162 -21.17 2.89 -10.41
N SER A 163 -21.20 3.79 -9.44
CA SER A 163 -20.39 5.01 -9.49
C SER A 163 -18.90 4.71 -9.26
N ASP A 164 -18.02 5.68 -9.53
CA ASP A 164 -16.58 5.54 -9.30
C ASP A 164 -16.27 5.21 -7.82
N VAL A 165 -17.03 5.79 -6.88
CA VAL A 165 -16.93 5.50 -5.44
C VAL A 165 -17.49 4.12 -5.12
N GLU A 166 -18.65 3.75 -5.66
CA GLU A 166 -19.26 2.42 -5.41
C GLU A 166 -18.38 1.27 -5.94
N ASN A 167 -17.53 1.52 -6.93
CA ASN A 167 -16.57 0.56 -7.46
C ASN A 167 -15.36 0.31 -6.54
N GLN A 168 -15.18 1.12 -5.50
CA GLN A 168 -14.04 1.00 -4.61
C GLN A 168 -14.28 -0.04 -3.51
N VAL A 169 -13.20 -0.70 -3.10
CA VAL A 169 -13.01 -1.18 -1.74
C VAL A 169 -11.90 -0.35 -1.13
N ALA A 170 -12.06 0.06 0.13
CA ALA A 170 -11.05 0.84 0.83
C ALA A 170 -10.72 0.22 2.19
N GLU A 171 -9.47 0.42 2.60
CA GLU A 171 -8.93 -0.04 3.87
C GLU A 171 -8.50 1.17 4.71
N VAL A 172 -8.73 1.11 6.02
CA VAL A 172 -8.13 2.01 7.00
C VAL A 172 -7.09 1.25 7.80
N HIS A 173 -5.86 1.77 7.81
CA HIS A 173 -4.80 1.30 8.68
C HIS A 173 -4.49 2.36 9.73
N LEU A 174 -4.29 1.91 10.96
CA LEU A 174 -3.92 2.74 12.09
C LEU A 174 -2.93 1.95 12.95
N ALA A 175 -1.82 2.59 13.35
CA ALA A 175 -0.98 2.06 14.40
C ALA A 175 -0.45 3.18 15.29
N VAL A 176 -0.30 2.87 16.59
CA VAL A 176 0.32 3.75 17.58
C VAL A 176 1.33 2.93 18.37
N THR A 177 2.56 3.42 18.44
CA THR A 177 3.70 2.67 19.01
C THR A 177 4.44 3.53 20.02
N PRO A 178 4.14 3.42 21.33
CA PRO A 178 4.98 4.04 22.35
C PRO A 178 6.39 3.44 22.32
N ALA A 179 7.42 4.27 22.32
CA ALA A 179 8.80 3.81 22.31
C ALA A 179 9.11 2.92 23.52
N GLY A 180 9.73 1.77 23.27
CA GLY A 180 10.06 0.76 24.28
C GLY A 180 8.89 -0.09 24.78
N ASP A 181 7.67 0.12 24.28
CA ASP A 181 6.49 -0.70 24.56
C ASP A 181 6.22 -1.66 23.36
N ARG A 182 4.95 -1.95 23.08
CA ARG A 182 4.49 -2.72 21.91
C ARG A 182 3.90 -1.82 20.82
N HIS A 183 3.85 -2.36 19.61
CA HIS A 183 3.18 -1.78 18.44
C HIS A 183 1.67 -2.07 18.49
N TYR A 184 0.85 -1.10 18.90
CA TYR A 184 -0.61 -1.25 18.93
C TYR A 184 -1.17 -1.01 17.54
N ARG A 185 -1.97 -1.96 17.04
CA ARG A 185 -2.64 -1.84 15.75
C ARG A 185 -3.94 -2.66 15.69
N PRO A 186 -5.04 -2.10 15.20
CA PRO A 186 -6.21 -2.87 14.80
C PRO A 186 -5.90 -3.70 13.55
N ARG A 187 -6.80 -4.62 13.22
CA ARG A 187 -6.91 -5.15 11.86
C ARG A 187 -7.23 -4.02 10.87
N PRO A 188 -6.81 -4.16 9.59
CA PRO A 188 -7.26 -3.25 8.54
C PRO A 188 -8.79 -3.26 8.50
N VAL A 189 -9.40 -2.07 8.53
CA VAL A 189 -10.85 -1.93 8.42
C VAL A 189 -11.22 -1.80 6.95
N LEU A 190 -11.90 -2.79 6.40
CA LEU A 190 -12.25 -2.87 4.98
C LEU A 190 -13.73 -2.55 4.74
N VAL A 191 -14.03 -1.56 3.89
CA VAL A 191 -15.41 -1.27 3.47
C VAL A 191 -15.51 -1.18 1.95
N ALA A 192 -16.63 -1.65 1.40
CA ALA A 192 -16.97 -1.42 -0.01
C ALA A 192 -17.68 -0.08 -0.19
N GLY A 193 -17.45 0.61 -1.30
CA GLY A 193 -18.11 1.88 -1.61
C GLY A 193 -19.62 1.75 -1.74
N THR A 194 -20.13 0.57 -2.12
CA THR A 194 -21.57 0.26 -2.13
C THR A 194 -22.21 0.39 -0.75
N THR A 195 -21.46 0.32 0.35
CA THR A 195 -21.99 0.55 1.71
C THR A 195 -22.36 2.01 1.97
N GLY A 196 -21.78 2.95 1.21
CA GLY A 196 -21.88 4.39 1.47
C GLY A 196 -20.97 4.94 2.56
N LEU A 197 -20.05 4.13 3.07
CA LEU A 197 -19.07 4.54 4.07
C LEU A 197 -17.82 5.20 3.45
N ILE A 198 -17.64 5.14 2.13
CA ILE A 198 -16.58 5.87 1.43
C ILE A 198 -17.19 7.17 0.89
N GLN A 199 -16.65 8.31 1.31
CA GLN A 199 -17.14 9.63 0.91
C GLN A 199 -15.97 10.56 0.61
N PHE A 200 -16.12 11.37 -0.44
CA PHE A 200 -15.16 12.41 -0.77
C PHE A 200 -15.90 13.70 -1.12
N THR A 201 -15.48 14.81 -0.52
CA THR A 201 -15.88 16.16 -0.91
C THR A 201 -14.65 16.98 -1.20
N GLU A 202 -14.75 17.88 -2.19
CA GLU A 202 -13.60 18.65 -2.66
C GLU A 202 -13.48 20.02 -1.98
N LYS A 203 -14.60 20.66 -1.64
CA LYS A 203 -14.64 21.97 -0.95
C LYS A 203 -15.72 22.01 0.14
N PRO A 204 -15.35 21.88 1.43
CA PRO A 204 -14.00 21.61 1.92
C PRO A 204 -13.50 20.22 1.47
N TYR A 205 -12.18 20.06 1.36
CA TYR A 205 -11.58 18.75 1.12
C TYR A 205 -11.87 17.87 2.34
N GLU A 206 -12.57 16.76 2.12
CA GLU A 206 -12.74 15.71 3.12
C GLU A 206 -12.78 14.36 2.40
N TYR A 207 -11.85 13.48 2.76
CA TYR A 207 -11.91 12.07 2.40
C TYR A 207 -12.23 11.27 3.66
N ALA A 208 -13.34 10.52 3.65
CA ALA A 208 -13.85 9.80 4.81
C ALA A 208 -14.09 8.31 4.49
N ILE A 209 -13.68 7.46 5.44
CA ILE A 209 -14.01 6.03 5.49
C ILE A 209 -14.70 5.77 6.83
N GLY A 210 -16.03 5.80 6.79
CA GLY A 210 -16.89 5.83 7.97
C GLY A 210 -16.66 7.11 8.77
N LYS A 211 -16.14 6.99 10.00
CA LYS A 211 -15.76 8.11 10.85
C LYS A 211 -14.27 8.44 10.82
N ASN A 212 -13.46 7.64 10.13
CA ASN A 212 -12.06 7.97 9.92
C ASN A 212 -11.98 9.02 8.81
N THR A 213 -11.22 10.09 9.00
CA THR A 213 -11.21 11.24 8.08
C THR A 213 -9.81 11.79 7.81
N ILE A 214 -9.65 12.30 6.59
CA ILE A 214 -8.60 13.23 6.15
C ILE A 214 -9.34 14.50 5.74
N THR A 215 -9.27 15.55 6.56
CA THR A 215 -10.02 16.79 6.33
C THR A 215 -9.06 17.97 6.21
N SER A 216 -9.10 18.70 5.11
CA SER A 216 -8.39 19.98 5.04
C SER A 216 -9.08 21.00 5.93
N LEU A 217 -8.29 21.76 6.68
CA LEU A 217 -8.74 22.91 7.47
C LEU A 217 -8.68 24.22 6.67
N ASP A 218 -8.29 24.15 5.39
CA ASP A 218 -8.30 25.25 4.43
C ASP A 218 -9.26 24.96 3.25
N GLY A 219 -9.85 26.01 2.68
CA GLY A 219 -10.82 25.88 1.58
C GLY A 219 -10.20 25.79 0.18
N ASP A 220 -8.92 26.17 0.05
CA ASP A 220 -8.20 26.30 -1.22
C ASP A 220 -6.90 25.48 -1.27
N SER A 221 -6.42 24.94 -0.15
CA SER A 221 -5.29 24.00 -0.08
C SER A 221 -5.63 22.71 0.68
N PHE A 222 -4.79 21.67 0.51
CA PHE A 222 -4.92 20.40 1.23
C PHE A 222 -4.42 20.49 2.70
N PHE A 223 -3.39 21.29 2.94
CA PHE A 223 -2.86 21.57 4.28
C PHE A 223 -3.31 22.95 4.80
N PRO A 224 -3.45 23.15 6.13
CA PRO A 224 -3.31 22.17 7.20
C PRO A 224 -4.36 21.05 7.10
N VAL A 225 -3.96 19.83 7.41
CA VAL A 225 -4.82 18.64 7.31
C VAL A 225 -5.04 18.06 8.70
N ARG A 226 -6.29 17.70 9.01
CA ARG A 226 -6.66 16.99 10.23
C ARG A 226 -6.92 15.52 9.91
N LEU A 227 -6.26 14.64 10.65
CA LEU A 227 -6.39 13.19 10.55
C LEU A 227 -7.14 12.68 11.77
N GLN A 228 -8.23 11.94 11.57
CA GLN A 228 -8.97 11.31 12.66
C GLN A 228 -9.14 9.83 12.39
N ALA A 229 -8.78 9.00 13.38
CA ALA A 229 -8.93 7.56 13.27
C ALA A 229 -9.09 6.89 14.62
N TRP A 230 -9.69 5.71 14.60
CA TRP A 230 -9.91 4.90 15.79
C TRP A 230 -9.92 3.42 15.43
N GLY A 231 -9.51 2.58 16.37
CA GLY A 231 -9.72 1.14 16.28
C GLY A 231 -9.37 0.40 17.56
N ILE A 232 -9.60 -0.91 17.52
CA ILE A 232 -9.35 -1.83 18.64
C ILE A 232 -8.29 -2.83 18.20
N ASP A 233 -7.19 -2.89 18.95
CA ASP A 233 -6.20 -3.96 18.89
C ASP A 233 -6.65 -5.10 19.81
N ASP A 234 -7.21 -6.15 19.22
CA ASP A 234 -7.80 -7.33 19.87
C ASP A 234 -6.92 -8.59 19.74
N ARG A 235 -5.61 -8.42 19.48
CA ARG A 235 -4.66 -9.54 19.32
C ARG A 235 -4.22 -10.20 20.62
N GLU A 236 -4.37 -9.51 21.74
CA GLU A 236 -4.12 -10.03 23.09
C GLU A 236 -5.42 -10.24 23.86
N ASP A 237 -5.35 -10.94 25.00
CA ASP A 237 -6.52 -11.29 25.83
C ASP A 237 -7.34 -10.07 26.28
N VAL A 238 -6.68 -8.91 26.41
CA VAL A 238 -7.32 -7.63 26.74
C VAL A 238 -7.24 -6.71 25.52
N PRO A 239 -8.38 -6.45 24.85
CA PRO A 239 -8.43 -5.52 23.73
C PRO A 239 -8.03 -4.11 24.17
N VAL A 240 -7.27 -3.42 23.33
CA VAL A 240 -6.84 -2.05 23.58
C VAL A 240 -7.38 -1.12 22.50
N GLU A 241 -8.12 -0.12 22.93
CA GLU A 241 -8.59 0.95 22.07
C GLU A 241 -7.47 1.94 21.77
N ILE A 242 -7.28 2.30 20.50
CA ILE A 242 -6.40 3.38 20.09
C ILE A 242 -7.15 4.39 19.23
N ALA A 243 -6.78 5.66 19.36
CA ALA A 243 -7.34 6.73 18.53
C ALA A 243 -6.31 7.84 18.30
N VAL A 244 -6.47 8.55 17.19
CA VAL A 244 -5.68 9.73 16.85
C VAL A 244 -6.60 10.84 16.34
N ASP A 245 -6.21 12.06 16.65
CA ASP A 245 -6.80 13.29 16.12
C ASP A 245 -5.66 14.30 16.04
N ILE A 246 -5.09 14.43 14.85
CA ILE A 246 -3.80 15.09 14.63
C ILE A 246 -3.98 16.12 13.53
N THR A 247 -3.65 17.38 13.82
CA THR A 247 -3.58 18.44 12.81
C THR A 247 -2.12 18.59 12.37
N LEU A 248 -1.86 18.43 11.08
CA LEU A 248 -0.56 18.56 10.44
C LEU A 248 -0.53 19.79 9.55
N HIS A 249 0.53 20.59 9.67
CA HIS A 249 0.79 21.69 8.74
C HIS A 249 2.04 21.43 7.90
N GLN A 250 1.98 21.89 6.66
CA GLN A 250 3.04 21.78 5.68
C GLN A 250 4.18 22.77 5.99
N THR A 251 5.42 22.29 5.97
CA THR A 251 6.61 23.14 6.12
C THR A 251 7.45 23.22 4.85
N LYS A 252 7.25 22.27 3.92
CA LYS A 252 7.95 22.17 2.64
C LYS A 252 6.98 21.86 1.52
N GLY A 253 7.34 22.22 0.29
CA GLY A 253 6.55 21.90 -0.89
C GLY A 253 6.43 20.40 -1.16
N TYR A 254 5.68 20.08 -2.20
CA TYR A 254 5.55 18.72 -2.71
C TYR A 254 6.86 18.25 -3.35
N VAL A 255 7.23 17.00 -3.09
CA VAL A 255 8.41 16.34 -3.61
C VAL A 255 7.97 15.22 -4.55
N LEU A 256 8.42 15.26 -5.81
CA LEU A 256 8.01 14.27 -6.82
C LEU A 256 8.97 13.07 -6.79
N ASN A 257 8.43 11.90 -6.49
CA ASN A 257 9.23 10.67 -6.39
C ASN A 257 9.54 10.05 -7.76
N GLY A 258 10.55 9.18 -7.83
CA GLY A 258 10.94 8.55 -9.09
C GLY A 258 11.45 9.56 -10.12
N ASP A 259 10.96 9.48 -11.36
CA ASP A 259 11.27 10.43 -12.44
C ASP A 259 10.08 11.39 -12.60
N GLU A 260 10.14 12.55 -11.94
CA GLU A 260 9.08 13.59 -11.96
C GLU A 260 7.69 13.05 -11.55
N GLY A 261 7.67 12.14 -10.57
CA GLY A 261 6.46 11.52 -10.03
C GLY A 261 6.06 10.20 -10.69
N LEU A 262 6.81 9.68 -11.66
CA LEU A 262 6.58 8.37 -12.28
C LEU A 262 7.48 7.32 -11.60
N ALA A 263 6.90 6.31 -10.93
CA ALA A 263 7.67 5.46 -10.01
C ALA A 263 7.19 4.00 -9.80
N PRO A 264 7.50 3.04 -10.69
CA PRO A 264 7.92 3.23 -12.07
C PRO A 264 6.71 3.58 -12.96
N SER A 265 6.95 3.94 -14.23
CA SER A 265 5.93 4.02 -15.28
C SER A 265 6.49 3.47 -16.59
N CYS A 266 5.84 2.46 -17.16
CA CYS A 266 6.29 1.86 -18.42
C CYS A 266 5.11 1.20 -19.14
N GLY A 267 4.90 1.54 -20.41
CA GLY A 267 3.86 0.90 -21.23
C GLY A 267 2.44 0.97 -20.64
N GLY A 268 2.09 2.06 -19.96
CA GLY A 268 0.77 2.32 -19.39
C GLY A 268 0.52 1.73 -17.99
N VAL A 269 1.51 1.05 -17.40
CA VAL A 269 1.44 0.51 -16.03
C VAL A 269 2.49 1.15 -15.12
N GLY A 270 2.24 1.14 -13.82
CA GLY A 270 3.08 1.80 -12.83
C GLY A 270 2.29 2.62 -11.81
N THR A 271 2.94 3.62 -11.22
CA THR A 271 2.29 4.57 -10.30
C THR A 271 2.76 6.02 -10.50
N LEU A 272 1.86 6.95 -10.20
CA LEU A 272 2.12 8.36 -9.99
C LEU A 272 2.31 8.61 -8.49
N TYR A 273 3.35 9.34 -8.10
CA TYR A 273 3.79 9.39 -6.70
C TYR A 273 4.45 10.72 -6.33
N TYR A 274 3.97 11.34 -5.27
CA TYR A 274 4.65 12.44 -4.59
C TYR A 274 4.58 12.28 -3.07
N SER A 275 5.44 13.05 -2.39
CA SER A 275 5.48 13.15 -0.94
C SER A 275 5.38 14.60 -0.47
N VAL A 276 4.99 14.77 0.79
CA VAL A 276 5.16 16.02 1.54
C VAL A 276 5.92 15.71 2.84
N PRO A 277 7.22 16.05 2.89
CA PRO A 277 8.07 15.75 4.03
C PRO A 277 7.87 16.77 5.17
N ASN A 278 8.37 16.43 6.36
CA ASN A 278 8.48 17.36 7.49
C ASN A 278 7.19 18.08 7.84
N LEU A 279 6.06 17.40 7.72
CA LEU A 279 4.78 17.85 8.25
C LEU A 279 4.90 17.99 9.77
N ARG A 280 4.31 19.05 10.32
CA ARG A 280 4.44 19.37 11.74
C ARG A 280 3.10 19.33 12.45
N ILE A 281 3.08 18.69 13.61
CA ILE A 281 1.95 18.68 14.52
C ILE A 281 1.62 20.12 14.95
N GLN A 282 0.33 20.44 15.01
CA GLN A 282 -0.19 21.60 15.73
C GLN A 282 -0.56 21.19 17.16
N PRO A 283 0.22 21.59 18.19
CA PRO A 283 0.10 21.02 19.54
C PRO A 283 -1.25 21.21 20.23
N GLU A 284 -1.90 22.37 20.03
CA GLU A 284 -3.15 22.70 20.72
C GLU A 284 -4.34 21.84 20.24
N GLU A 285 -4.22 21.23 19.06
CA GLU A 285 -5.29 20.47 18.42
C GLU A 285 -4.99 18.97 18.32
N SER A 286 -3.77 18.55 18.66
CA SER A 286 -3.29 17.20 18.38
C SER A 286 -3.18 16.32 19.61
N TRP A 287 -3.74 15.12 19.53
CA TRP A 287 -3.70 14.12 20.59
C TRP A 287 -3.80 12.71 20.03
N LEU A 288 -3.35 11.75 20.84
CA LEU A 288 -3.64 10.33 20.65
C LEU A 288 -4.25 9.75 21.93
N SER A 289 -4.86 8.58 21.85
CA SER A 289 -5.27 7.83 23.02
C SER A 289 -4.89 6.37 22.90
N ILE A 290 -4.52 5.78 24.04
CA ILE A 290 -4.30 4.34 24.22
C ILE A 290 -5.07 3.93 25.46
N ASP A 291 -5.94 2.95 25.33
CA ASP A 291 -6.80 2.42 26.41
C ASP A 291 -7.57 3.52 27.14
N GLY A 292 -8.25 4.39 26.38
CA GLY A 292 -9.02 5.52 26.90
C GLY A 292 -8.19 6.67 27.50
N THR A 293 -6.87 6.50 27.63
CA THR A 293 -5.98 7.55 28.15
C THR A 293 -5.59 8.51 27.03
N ARG A 294 -6.18 9.70 27.05
CA ARG A 294 -5.85 10.78 26.11
C ARG A 294 -4.50 11.42 26.44
N ILE A 295 -3.63 11.50 25.45
CA ILE A 295 -2.25 12.00 25.51
C ILE A 295 -2.13 13.18 24.54
N PRO A 296 -2.03 14.42 25.07
CA PRO A 296 -1.73 15.59 24.25
C PRO A 296 -0.33 15.50 23.63
N LEU A 297 -0.23 15.85 22.35
CA LEU A 297 1.04 15.85 21.61
C LEU A 297 1.60 17.26 21.54
N THR A 298 2.86 17.45 21.93
CA THR A 298 3.51 18.77 21.97
C THR A 298 4.39 19.06 20.76
N SER A 299 4.81 18.02 20.05
CA SER A 299 5.66 18.11 18.88
C SER A 299 5.56 16.82 18.05
N GLY A 300 5.97 16.90 16.79
CA GLY A 300 6.11 15.73 15.93
C GLY A 300 6.59 16.11 14.53
N LYS A 301 7.18 15.13 13.84
CA LYS A 301 7.54 15.17 12.42
C LYS A 301 6.78 14.05 11.72
N PHE A 302 6.09 14.41 10.64
CA PHE A 302 5.29 13.51 9.84
C PHE A 302 5.69 13.60 8.37
N TRP A 303 5.36 12.55 7.66
CA TRP A 303 5.54 12.39 6.23
C TRP A 303 4.22 11.96 5.62
N TYR A 304 3.88 12.57 4.49
CA TYR A 304 2.72 12.20 3.71
C TYR A 304 3.16 11.68 2.35
N ASP A 305 2.66 10.52 1.99
CA ASP A 305 2.75 9.96 0.64
C ASP A 305 1.36 9.88 0.00
N HIS A 306 1.29 10.32 -1.25
CA HIS A 306 0.16 10.03 -2.11
C HIS A 306 0.64 9.32 -3.36
N GLN A 307 0.15 8.10 -3.58
CA GLN A 307 0.54 7.29 -4.71
C GLN A 307 -0.65 6.50 -5.23
N TRP A 308 -0.76 6.43 -6.56
CA TRP A 308 -1.83 5.71 -7.23
C TRP A 308 -1.39 5.23 -8.60
N GLY A 309 -2.08 4.23 -9.13
CA GLY A 309 -1.74 3.70 -10.44
C GLY A 309 -2.43 2.41 -10.80
N THR A 310 -1.85 1.73 -11.78
CA THR A 310 -2.42 0.54 -12.41
C THR A 310 -1.30 -0.46 -12.66
N GLY A 311 -1.50 -1.72 -12.29
CA GLY A 311 -0.49 -2.78 -12.46
C GLY A 311 0.64 -2.78 -11.46
N PHE A 312 0.45 -2.14 -10.31
CA PHE A 312 1.36 -2.21 -9.18
C PHE A 312 1.12 -3.51 -8.39
N ILE A 313 -0.08 -3.67 -7.81
CA ILE A 313 -0.49 -4.86 -7.05
C ILE A 313 -1.90 -5.29 -7.49
N PRO A 314 -2.08 -6.49 -8.09
CA PRO A 314 -1.02 -7.38 -8.56
C PRO A 314 -0.22 -6.74 -9.71
N SER A 315 0.99 -7.24 -9.93
CA SER A 315 1.86 -6.76 -11.01
C SER A 315 1.19 -6.93 -12.38
N GLY A 316 1.22 -5.87 -13.19
CA GLY A 316 0.56 -5.79 -14.48
C GLY A 316 1.47 -5.94 -15.69
N SER A 317 0.92 -6.44 -16.79
CA SER A 317 1.59 -6.45 -18.08
C SER A 317 1.45 -5.10 -18.79
N PRO A 318 2.50 -4.59 -19.45
CA PRO A 318 2.41 -3.38 -20.26
C PRO A 318 1.42 -3.58 -21.41
N ARG A 319 0.84 -2.47 -21.90
CA ARG A 319 -0.20 -2.47 -22.93
C ARG A 319 0.36 -2.74 -24.34
N SER A 320 1.64 -2.46 -24.55
CA SER A 320 2.33 -2.66 -25.84
C SER A 320 2.80 -4.12 -26.03
N ASP A 321 2.43 -4.74 -27.15
CA ASP A 321 2.85 -6.12 -27.51
C ASP A 321 4.37 -6.28 -27.52
N VAL A 322 5.12 -5.30 -28.01
CA VAL A 322 6.60 -5.38 -28.08
C VAL A 322 7.24 -5.33 -26.69
N LEU A 323 6.64 -4.59 -25.75
CA LEU A 323 7.09 -4.57 -24.35
C LEU A 323 6.77 -5.89 -23.65
N ARG A 324 5.58 -6.47 -23.87
CA ARG A 324 5.27 -7.81 -23.36
C ARG A 324 6.19 -8.87 -23.95
N ALA A 325 6.45 -8.81 -25.26
CA ALA A 325 7.34 -9.73 -25.96
C ALA A 325 8.76 -9.72 -25.38
N VAL A 326 9.37 -8.54 -25.17
CA VAL A 326 10.70 -8.46 -24.56
C VAL A 326 10.68 -8.93 -23.09
N GLY A 327 9.58 -8.67 -22.38
CA GLY A 327 9.36 -9.11 -21.00
C GLY A 327 9.41 -10.62 -20.82
N LEU A 328 9.05 -11.42 -21.84
CA LEU A 328 9.13 -12.88 -21.79
C LEU A 328 10.56 -13.45 -21.65
N PHE A 329 11.57 -12.62 -21.92
CA PHE A 329 12.98 -13.00 -21.82
C PHE A 329 13.64 -12.55 -20.51
N ASN A 330 12.91 -11.81 -19.67
CA ASN A 330 13.40 -11.36 -18.37
C ASN A 330 12.72 -12.17 -17.26
N GLU A 331 13.52 -12.69 -16.33
CA GLU A 331 12.95 -13.24 -15.10
C GLU A 331 12.33 -12.09 -14.29
N GLN A 332 11.07 -12.24 -13.89
CA GLN A 332 10.42 -11.24 -13.07
C GLN A 332 11.07 -11.20 -11.69
N ASN A 333 11.35 -9.99 -11.22
CA ASN A 333 11.78 -9.79 -9.84
C ASN A 333 10.67 -10.23 -8.88
N PRO A 334 11.03 -10.65 -7.66
CA PRO A 334 10.04 -10.83 -6.63
C PRO A 334 9.35 -9.48 -6.35
N GLY A 335 8.04 -9.49 -6.10
CA GLY A 335 7.34 -8.30 -5.62
C GLY A 335 7.77 -7.95 -4.19
N GLY A 336 7.55 -6.69 -3.81
CA GLY A 336 7.90 -6.15 -2.50
C GLY A 336 9.02 -5.12 -2.56
N TRP A 337 9.17 -4.38 -1.46
CA TRP A 337 10.14 -3.32 -1.32
C TRP A 337 10.47 -3.08 0.16
N ASP A 338 11.63 -2.45 0.37
CA ASP A 338 11.95 -1.72 1.59
C ASP A 338 11.83 -0.22 1.28
N TRP A 339 10.94 0.49 1.98
CA TRP A 339 10.76 1.93 1.88
C TRP A 339 11.23 2.60 3.18
N MET A 340 11.94 3.71 3.05
CA MET A 340 12.54 4.41 4.16
C MET A 340 12.32 5.91 4.00
N GLU A 341 11.79 6.53 5.05
CA GLU A 341 11.81 7.98 5.21
C GLU A 341 12.69 8.34 6.40
N ILE A 342 13.48 9.40 6.23
CA ILE A 342 14.46 9.87 7.20
C ILE A 342 14.31 11.37 7.32
N GLN A 343 14.06 11.85 8.54
CA GLN A 343 13.90 13.27 8.85
C GLN A 343 14.93 13.69 9.90
N PHE A 344 15.99 14.34 9.44
CA PHE A 344 17.08 14.79 10.30
C PHE A 344 16.67 15.98 11.18
N ASP A 345 17.36 16.17 12.30
CA ASP A 345 17.11 17.24 13.27
C ASP A 345 17.37 18.64 12.70
N ASP A 346 18.16 18.74 11.63
CA ASP A 346 18.49 19.99 10.96
C ASP A 346 17.55 20.31 9.78
N GLU A 347 16.36 19.71 9.74
CA GLU A 347 15.35 20.00 8.72
C GLU A 347 15.81 19.63 7.31
N THR A 348 16.63 18.58 7.18
CA THR A 348 16.87 17.89 5.90
C THR A 348 16.25 16.51 5.95
N GLU A 349 15.90 15.96 4.80
CA GLU A 349 15.26 14.64 4.73
C GLU A 349 15.84 13.79 3.61
N ILE A 350 15.64 12.47 3.75
CA ILE A 350 15.92 11.49 2.72
C ILE A 350 14.69 10.58 2.58
N ALA A 351 14.26 10.37 1.33
CA ALA A 351 13.36 9.28 0.97
C ALA A 351 14.15 8.24 0.18
N LEU A 352 13.97 6.96 0.48
CA LEU A 352 14.62 5.86 -0.23
C LEU A 352 13.64 4.71 -0.45
N SER A 353 13.85 3.98 -1.53
CA SER A 353 13.22 2.68 -1.77
C SER A 353 14.25 1.68 -2.30
N SER A 354 14.12 0.43 -1.88
CA SER A 354 14.86 -0.73 -2.40
C SER A 354 13.85 -1.77 -2.85
N LEU A 355 13.66 -1.90 -4.17
CA LEU A 355 12.77 -2.91 -4.73
C LEU A 355 13.42 -4.29 -4.63
N HIS A 356 12.61 -5.31 -4.37
CA HIS A 356 13.09 -6.68 -4.32
C HIS A 356 13.67 -7.14 -5.65
N THR A 357 14.81 -7.82 -5.61
CA THR A 357 15.48 -8.37 -6.80
C THR A 357 15.75 -9.87 -6.67
N ASN A 358 15.86 -10.54 -7.82
CA ASN A 358 16.09 -11.99 -7.87
C ASN A 358 17.41 -12.43 -7.20
N ASP A 359 18.45 -11.60 -7.20
CA ASP A 359 19.73 -11.93 -6.54
C ASP A 359 19.65 -11.93 -5.00
N LYS A 360 18.57 -11.38 -4.42
CA LYS A 360 18.30 -11.40 -2.97
C LYS A 360 17.28 -12.46 -2.55
N ARG A 361 16.87 -13.35 -3.47
CA ARG A 361 15.84 -14.38 -3.21
C ARG A 361 16.09 -15.23 -1.95
N ALA A 362 17.36 -15.40 -1.54
CA ALA A 362 17.73 -16.12 -0.32
C ALA A 362 17.26 -15.44 1.00
N PHE A 363 16.85 -14.17 0.97
CA PHE A 363 16.38 -13.42 2.13
C PHE A 363 14.84 -13.33 2.22
N TYR A 364 14.12 -13.66 1.15
CA TYR A 364 12.66 -13.64 1.13
C TYR A 364 12.06 -14.99 1.54
N SER A 365 10.85 -14.95 2.08
CA SER A 365 10.07 -16.09 2.56
C SER A 365 10.81 -16.96 3.58
N ARG A 366 11.57 -16.32 4.47
CA ARG A 366 12.40 -17.00 5.48
C ARG A 366 11.61 -17.14 6.77
N THR A 367 11.37 -18.38 7.17
CA THR A 367 10.54 -18.72 8.36
C THR A 367 11.26 -19.58 9.41
N GLY A 368 12.54 -19.88 9.19
CA GLY A 368 13.35 -20.71 10.08
C GLY A 368 13.62 -20.07 11.45
N ALA A 369 14.14 -20.86 12.39
CA ALA A 369 14.44 -20.37 13.74
C ALA A 369 15.53 -19.29 13.80
N GLU A 370 16.43 -19.28 12.82
CA GLU A 370 17.54 -18.33 12.72
C GLU A 370 17.26 -17.26 11.65
N PRO A 371 17.66 -15.99 11.88
CA PRO A 371 17.52 -14.93 10.88
C PRO A 371 18.41 -15.17 9.65
N PRO A 372 18.09 -14.60 8.48
CA PRO A 372 18.78 -14.91 7.22
C PRO A 372 20.18 -14.28 7.07
N GLY A 373 20.77 -13.72 8.13
CA GLY A 373 22.07 -13.03 8.11
C GLY A 373 21.99 -11.63 7.49
N THR A 374 23.13 -11.00 7.21
CA THR A 374 23.12 -9.63 6.66
C THR A 374 22.74 -9.61 5.18
N MET A 375 21.70 -8.86 4.83
CA MET A 375 21.36 -8.54 3.44
C MET A 375 21.94 -7.19 3.05
N ALA A 376 22.54 -7.07 1.87
CA ALA A 376 22.94 -5.79 1.28
C ALA A 376 22.24 -5.58 -0.05
N ALA A 377 21.65 -4.41 -0.27
CA ALA A 377 20.93 -4.05 -1.48
C ALA A 377 21.18 -2.59 -1.87
N GLY A 378 20.84 -2.25 -3.13
CA GLY A 378 20.85 -0.87 -3.59
C GLY A 378 19.50 -0.22 -3.32
N ALA A 379 19.51 1.06 -3.00
CA ALA A 379 18.33 1.89 -2.84
C ALA A 379 18.46 3.17 -3.68
N LYS A 380 17.33 3.74 -4.06
CA LYS A 380 17.25 5.00 -4.80
C LYS A 380 16.19 5.89 -4.16
N GLY A 381 16.33 7.19 -4.29
CA GLY A 381 15.31 8.14 -3.87
C GLY A 381 15.81 9.56 -3.93
N LEU A 382 15.51 10.36 -2.90
CA LEU A 382 15.71 11.81 -2.93
C LEU A 382 16.40 12.31 -1.67
N TYR A 383 17.25 13.32 -1.82
CA TYR A 383 17.70 14.18 -0.72
C TYR A 383 16.98 15.52 -0.79
N ILE A 384 16.37 15.93 0.32
CA ILE A 384 15.53 17.12 0.43
C ILE A 384 16.20 18.10 1.40
N ARG A 385 16.42 19.33 0.92
CA ARG A 385 17.09 20.40 1.67
C ARG A 385 16.14 21.16 2.57
N GLN A 386 16.72 22.00 3.43
CA GLN A 386 15.98 22.86 4.36
C GLN A 386 14.95 23.76 3.68
N ASP A 387 15.25 24.25 2.48
CA ASP A 387 14.36 25.09 1.66
C ASP A 387 13.33 24.31 0.85
N GLY A 388 13.38 22.98 0.89
CA GLY A 388 12.51 22.08 0.13
C GLY A 388 13.01 21.77 -1.28
N GLU A 389 14.14 22.31 -1.73
CA GLU A 389 14.78 21.84 -2.96
C GLU A 389 15.29 20.40 -2.79
N TYR A 390 15.08 19.56 -3.79
CA TYR A 390 15.44 18.15 -3.73
C TYR A 390 16.15 17.67 -4.99
N GLU A 391 16.92 16.59 -4.85
CA GLU A 391 17.59 15.94 -5.97
C GLU A 391 17.66 14.42 -5.79
N PRO A 392 17.76 13.65 -6.89
CA PRO A 392 17.88 12.20 -6.82
C PRO A 392 19.21 11.74 -6.22
N ILE A 393 19.14 10.69 -5.41
CA ILE A 393 20.29 10.04 -4.77
C ILE A 393 20.20 8.51 -4.89
N ASN A 394 21.35 7.85 -4.75
CA ASN A 394 21.52 6.41 -4.65
C ASN A 394 22.17 6.08 -3.31
N ALA A 395 21.67 5.03 -2.68
CA ALA A 395 22.21 4.53 -1.44
C ALA A 395 22.49 3.03 -1.52
N GLY A 396 23.39 2.56 -0.67
CA GLY A 396 23.46 1.17 -0.27
C GLY A 396 22.76 0.97 1.06
N ILE A 397 21.97 -0.09 1.19
CA ILE A 397 21.37 -0.50 2.46
C ILE A 397 21.99 -1.81 2.92
N ARG A 398 22.06 -1.99 4.24
CA ARG A 398 22.44 -3.25 4.89
C ARG A 398 21.45 -3.57 6.00
N VAL A 399 20.65 -4.62 5.83
CA VAL A 399 19.81 -5.17 6.89
C VAL A 399 20.72 -5.96 7.82
N THR A 400 20.88 -5.46 9.03
CA THR A 400 21.82 -6.03 10.03
C THR A 400 21.12 -6.91 11.04
N ASP A 401 19.94 -6.49 11.49
CA ASP A 401 19.08 -7.25 12.39
C ASP A 401 17.69 -7.45 11.80
N TRP A 402 17.09 -8.56 12.18
CA TRP A 402 15.79 -9.01 11.71
C TRP A 402 14.85 -9.23 12.89
N VAL A 403 13.55 -9.11 12.62
CA VAL A 403 12.49 -9.44 13.57
C VAL A 403 11.58 -10.50 12.94
N ARG A 404 11.26 -11.53 13.72
CA ARG A 404 10.38 -12.61 13.27
C ARG A 404 8.94 -12.26 13.59
N SER A 405 8.09 -12.24 12.57
CA SER A 405 6.66 -12.02 12.72
C SER A 405 5.98 -13.28 13.22
N VAL A 406 5.54 -13.26 14.48
CA VAL A 406 4.68 -14.29 15.08
C VAL A 406 3.23 -13.82 15.17
N VAL A 407 2.91 -12.70 14.53
CA VAL A 407 1.63 -12.02 14.65
C VAL A 407 0.56 -12.74 13.85
N ALA A 408 -0.50 -13.16 14.53
CA ALA A 408 -1.77 -13.59 13.94
C ALA A 408 -2.88 -12.63 14.39
N ASP A 409 -3.92 -12.49 13.57
CA ASP A 409 -4.98 -11.52 13.83
C ASP A 409 -6.26 -11.89 13.06
N GLY A 410 -7.29 -12.39 13.75
CA GLY A 410 -8.54 -12.83 13.11
C GLY A 410 -8.31 -13.80 11.93
N PRO A 411 -8.66 -13.45 10.68
CA PRO A 411 -8.44 -14.29 9.51
C PRO A 411 -6.99 -14.29 9.00
N TYR A 412 -6.11 -13.46 9.56
CA TYR A 412 -4.69 -13.36 9.18
C TYR A 412 -3.83 -14.31 10.01
N LEU A 413 -3.16 -15.23 9.33
CA LEU A 413 -2.35 -16.28 9.95
C LEU A 413 -0.96 -15.75 10.35
N ALA A 414 -0.41 -16.30 11.43
CA ALA A 414 1.01 -16.12 11.75
C ALA A 414 1.87 -16.65 10.61
N THR A 415 2.84 -15.84 10.17
CA THR A 415 3.67 -16.12 9.00
C THR A 415 5.03 -16.71 9.35
N ASP A 416 5.45 -16.55 10.61
CA ASP A 416 6.78 -16.90 11.11
C ASP A 416 7.93 -16.23 10.33
N THR A 417 7.63 -15.22 9.51
CA THR A 417 8.56 -14.65 8.52
C THR A 417 9.48 -13.62 9.15
N TRP A 418 10.76 -13.61 8.75
CA TRP A 418 11.73 -12.59 9.13
C TRP A 418 11.60 -11.33 8.29
N TYR A 419 11.53 -10.18 8.95
CA TYR A 419 11.50 -8.85 8.36
C TYR A 419 12.72 -8.03 8.79
N PRO A 420 13.19 -7.10 7.95
CA PRO A 420 14.19 -6.10 8.36
C PRO A 420 13.73 -5.35 9.62
N ASN A 421 14.65 -5.20 10.57
CA ASN A 421 14.38 -4.50 11.83
C ASN A 421 15.38 -3.36 12.07
N ARG A 422 16.66 -3.60 11.76
CA ARG A 422 17.73 -2.59 11.84
C ARG A 422 18.46 -2.49 10.51
N MET A 423 18.59 -1.27 10.01
CA MET A 423 19.17 -1.01 8.69
C MET A 423 20.29 0.02 8.77
N GLU A 424 21.43 -0.27 8.15
CA GLU A 424 22.50 0.71 7.91
C GLU A 424 22.35 1.26 6.51
N VAL A 425 22.48 2.57 6.36
CA VAL A 425 22.34 3.27 5.09
C VAL A 425 23.65 4.00 4.76
N THR A 426 24.06 3.91 3.50
CA THR A 426 25.22 4.63 2.97
C THR A 426 24.86 5.36 1.68
N VAL A 427 24.86 6.68 1.72
CA VAL A 427 24.56 7.55 0.57
C VAL A 427 25.85 7.89 -0.18
N GLN A 428 25.79 7.91 -1.51
CA GLN A 428 26.98 8.04 -2.37
C GLN A 428 27.17 9.45 -2.93
N GLU A 429 26.14 10.29 -2.86
CA GLU A 429 26.09 11.58 -3.54
C GLU A 429 26.78 12.70 -2.76
N ASN A 430 27.49 13.54 -3.49
CA ASN A 430 28.20 14.70 -2.93
C ASN A 430 27.27 15.80 -2.39
N ALA A 431 26.02 15.82 -2.84
CA ALA A 431 25.01 16.75 -2.37
C ALA A 431 24.63 16.52 -0.90
N VAL A 432 24.79 15.30 -0.41
CA VAL A 432 24.52 14.95 0.99
C VAL A 432 25.77 15.27 1.83
N PRO A 433 25.63 16.01 2.95
CA PRO A 433 26.74 16.28 3.86
C PRO A 433 27.37 14.99 4.41
N ASP A 434 28.69 14.97 4.60
CA ASP A 434 29.44 13.77 4.99
C ASP A 434 28.91 13.13 6.28
N GLU A 435 28.48 13.93 7.25
CA GLU A 435 27.90 13.46 8.51
C GLU A 435 26.55 12.75 8.33
N LYS A 436 25.86 12.94 7.20
CA LYS A 436 24.58 12.29 6.87
C LYS A 436 24.71 11.18 5.83
N LYS A 437 25.93 10.91 5.34
CA LYS A 437 26.15 9.82 4.37
C LYS A 437 26.08 8.45 5.00
N HIS A 438 26.29 8.32 6.30
CA HIS A 438 26.28 7.05 7.01
C HIS A 438 25.45 7.16 8.29
N PHE A 439 24.34 6.43 8.31
CA PHE A 439 23.45 6.39 9.46
C PHE A 439 22.80 5.02 9.61
N VAL A 440 22.17 4.82 10.76
CA VAL A 440 21.48 3.59 11.14
C VAL A 440 20.04 3.94 11.48
N MET A 441 19.11 3.16 10.94
CA MET A 441 17.70 3.14 11.31
C MET A 441 17.50 2.09 12.40
N VAL A 442 17.12 2.55 13.60
CA VAL A 442 16.95 1.73 14.81
C VAL A 442 15.47 1.72 15.20
N PRO A 443 14.80 0.57 15.33
CA PRO A 443 13.37 0.52 15.63
C PRO A 443 13.11 1.00 17.06
N ILE A 444 12.00 1.72 17.26
CA ILE A 444 11.63 2.21 18.59
C ILE A 444 11.10 1.11 19.54
N VAL A 445 10.85 -0.09 19.01
CA VAL A 445 10.37 -1.26 19.74
C VAL A 445 11.13 -2.52 19.34
N THR A 446 11.16 -3.51 20.22
CA THR A 446 11.88 -4.78 19.99
C THR A 446 10.97 -5.93 19.52
N THR A 447 9.65 -5.77 19.66
CA THR A 447 8.65 -6.80 19.32
C THR A 447 8.36 -6.88 17.82
N GLY A 448 8.86 -5.92 17.04
CA GLY A 448 8.47 -5.75 15.65
C GLY A 448 7.21 -4.90 15.48
N GLN A 449 6.98 -4.48 14.24
CA GLN A 449 5.93 -3.53 13.87
C GLN A 449 5.13 -4.09 12.67
N GLN A 450 4.64 -5.33 12.77
CA GLN A 450 4.04 -6.03 11.62
C GLN A 450 2.53 -5.88 11.55
N GLY A 451 2.00 -5.60 10.36
CA GLY A 451 0.58 -5.52 10.03
C GLY A 451 0.21 -6.31 8.77
N PHE A 452 -1.07 -6.28 8.39
CA PHE A 452 -1.57 -6.94 7.19
C PHE A 452 -2.39 -5.97 6.34
N PHE A 453 -2.25 -6.07 5.03
CA PHE A 453 -3.27 -5.59 4.10
C PHE A 453 -4.45 -6.54 4.09
N ALA A 454 -5.64 -6.01 3.84
CA ALA A 454 -6.85 -6.80 3.84
C ALA A 454 -6.85 -7.86 2.74
N ALA A 455 -6.14 -7.65 1.63
CA ALA A 455 -5.93 -8.67 0.59
C ALA A 455 -5.01 -9.84 1.01
N GLY A 456 -4.36 -9.75 2.18
CA GLY A 456 -3.52 -10.81 2.76
C GLY A 456 -2.02 -10.54 2.92
N PRO A 457 -1.35 -9.69 2.10
CA PRO A 457 0.08 -9.41 2.30
C PRO A 457 0.37 -8.90 3.72
N GLN A 458 1.41 -9.46 4.36
CA GLN A 458 1.94 -8.97 5.62
C GLN A 458 3.11 -8.02 5.36
N TYR A 459 3.14 -6.91 6.09
CA TYR A 459 4.21 -5.92 6.08
C TYR A 459 4.83 -5.78 7.47
N SER A 460 6.04 -5.24 7.54
CA SER A 460 6.64 -4.70 8.76
C SER A 460 6.85 -3.21 8.55
N GLU A 461 6.21 -2.38 9.35
CA GLU A 461 6.17 -0.95 9.16
C GLU A 461 6.12 -0.22 10.49
N GLY A 462 7.07 0.67 10.72
CA GLY A 462 6.95 1.56 11.87
C GLY A 462 8.13 2.48 12.10
N ALA A 463 8.03 3.22 13.20
CA ALA A 463 8.96 4.29 13.52
C ALA A 463 10.35 3.76 13.86
N VAL A 464 11.34 4.55 13.47
CA VAL A 464 12.75 4.34 13.77
C VAL A 464 13.39 5.64 14.27
N ILE A 465 14.44 5.49 15.07
CA ILE A 465 15.40 6.54 15.38
C ILE A 465 16.52 6.48 14.35
N ILE A 466 16.97 7.66 13.94
CA ILE A 466 18.11 7.80 13.04
C ILE A 466 19.34 8.12 13.87
N GLU A 467 20.33 7.24 13.83
CA GLU A 467 21.58 7.38 14.56
C GLU A 467 22.76 7.49 13.59
N SER A 468 23.76 8.30 13.93
CA SER A 468 25.06 8.24 13.29
C SER A 468 25.73 6.88 13.52
N ALA A 469 26.79 6.59 12.77
CA ALA A 469 27.59 5.39 12.96
C ALA A 469 28.20 5.23 14.37
N ASP A 470 28.37 6.32 15.12
CA ASP A 470 28.85 6.32 16.51
C ASP A 470 27.72 6.33 17.57
N GLY A 471 26.45 6.17 17.15
CA GLY A 471 25.29 6.02 18.05
C GLY A 471 24.71 7.34 18.56
N LYS A 472 25.06 8.47 17.95
CA LYS A 472 24.43 9.76 18.26
C LYS A 472 23.13 9.87 17.49
N ARG A 473 22.03 10.18 18.19
CA ARG A 473 20.75 10.51 17.52
C ARG A 473 20.90 11.74 16.62
N MET A 474 20.33 11.64 15.43
CA MET A 474 20.36 12.67 14.38
C MET A 474 18.98 12.98 13.79
N GLY A 475 17.96 12.20 14.14
CA GLY A 475 16.62 12.38 13.60
C GLY A 475 15.67 11.24 13.93
N VAL A 476 14.58 11.20 13.18
CA VAL A 476 13.52 10.18 13.24
C VAL A 476 13.17 9.72 11.84
N GLY A 477 12.44 8.63 11.70
CA GLY A 477 11.96 8.14 10.41
C GLY A 477 11.00 6.98 10.54
N PHE A 478 10.71 6.35 9.40
CA PHE A 478 9.91 5.15 9.28
C PHE A 478 10.60 4.16 8.34
N LEU A 479 10.45 2.88 8.65
CA LEU A 479 10.89 1.77 7.80
C LEU A 479 9.68 0.88 7.50
N GLU A 480 9.37 0.71 6.23
CA GLU A 480 8.39 -0.24 5.72
C GLU A 480 9.09 -1.34 4.92
N SER A 481 8.72 -2.59 5.16
CA SER A 481 9.23 -3.77 4.45
C SER A 481 8.07 -4.67 4.05
N THR A 482 7.87 -4.87 2.75
CA THR A 482 6.76 -5.64 2.17
C THR A 482 7.27 -6.81 1.32
N GLY A 483 6.43 -7.81 1.04
CA GLY A 483 6.79 -8.92 0.13
C GLY A 483 7.83 -9.91 0.66
N TYR A 484 8.17 -9.85 1.95
CA TYR A 484 9.02 -10.86 2.60
C TYR A 484 8.28 -12.17 2.86
N VAL A 485 6.95 -12.14 3.03
CA VAL A 485 6.12 -13.35 3.18
C VAL A 485 5.61 -13.84 1.83
N ASP A 486 5.50 -15.15 1.67
CA ASP A 486 4.66 -15.72 0.62
C ASP A 486 3.18 -15.66 1.02
N ALA A 487 2.49 -14.62 0.57
CA ALA A 487 1.10 -14.37 0.93
C ALA A 487 0.08 -15.24 0.19
N ARG A 488 0.48 -16.13 -0.74
CA ARG A 488 -0.47 -16.87 -1.61
C ARG A 488 -1.53 -17.65 -0.83
N ARG A 489 -1.13 -18.37 0.23
CA ARG A 489 -2.07 -19.13 1.06
C ARG A 489 -3.01 -18.21 1.84
N GLN A 490 -2.51 -17.09 2.36
CA GLN A 490 -3.31 -16.08 3.04
C GLN A 490 -4.34 -15.47 2.09
N SER A 491 -3.95 -15.09 0.87
CA SER A 491 -4.86 -14.55 -0.14
C SER A 491 -5.90 -15.56 -0.61
N LEU A 492 -5.53 -16.85 -0.74
CA LEU A 492 -6.50 -17.93 -1.02
C LEU A 492 -7.55 -18.01 0.10
N LEU A 493 -7.12 -18.04 1.36
CA LEU A 493 -8.02 -18.10 2.52
C LEU A 493 -9.00 -16.92 2.53
N LEU A 494 -8.49 -15.70 2.35
CA LEU A 494 -9.30 -14.47 2.35
C LEU A 494 -10.23 -14.38 1.14
N ALA A 495 -9.85 -14.94 -0.01
CA ALA A 495 -10.70 -15.07 -1.18
C ALA A 495 -11.77 -16.17 -1.04
N GLY A 496 -11.82 -16.90 0.10
CA GLY A 496 -12.76 -18.00 0.32
C GLY A 496 -12.40 -19.28 -0.44
N LEU A 497 -11.13 -19.45 -0.80
CA LEU A 497 -10.63 -20.59 -1.55
C LEU A 497 -9.97 -21.63 -0.61
N PRO A 498 -10.00 -22.92 -0.95
CA PRO A 498 -9.30 -23.96 -0.20
C PRO A 498 -7.79 -23.71 -0.07
N ASP A 499 -7.26 -23.91 1.13
CA ASP A 499 -5.81 -24.00 1.36
C ASP A 499 -5.30 -25.38 0.89
N ALA A 500 -4.91 -25.46 -0.39
CA ALA A 500 -4.41 -26.68 -1.01
C ALA A 500 -3.23 -26.38 -1.96
N ASP A 501 -2.26 -27.29 -2.05
CA ASP A 501 -1.08 -27.14 -2.90
C ASP A 501 -1.43 -26.93 -4.38
N GLU A 502 -2.53 -27.55 -4.84
CA GLU A 502 -3.04 -27.33 -6.19
C GLU A 502 -3.51 -25.88 -6.41
N MET A 503 -4.18 -25.28 -5.42
CA MET A 503 -4.60 -23.88 -5.49
C MET A 503 -3.40 -22.95 -5.52
N VAL A 504 -2.40 -23.19 -4.65
CA VAL A 504 -1.13 -22.45 -4.65
C VAL A 504 -0.46 -22.55 -6.02
N ARG A 505 -0.42 -23.74 -6.64
CA ARG A 505 0.12 -23.94 -7.99
C ARG A 505 -0.63 -23.13 -9.05
N LEU A 506 -1.97 -23.08 -9.00
CA LEU A 506 -2.78 -22.34 -9.98
C LEU A 506 -2.59 -20.82 -9.89
N VAL A 507 -2.40 -20.27 -8.68
CA VAL A 507 -2.16 -18.83 -8.48
C VAL A 507 -0.68 -18.43 -8.57
N SER A 508 0.22 -19.41 -8.68
CA SER A 508 1.64 -19.15 -8.93
C SER A 508 1.88 -18.66 -10.37
N PRO A 509 2.93 -17.86 -10.63
CA PRO A 509 3.30 -17.43 -11.97
C PRO A 509 3.37 -18.62 -12.96
N PRO A 510 2.60 -18.62 -14.07
CA PRO A 510 2.62 -19.72 -15.03
C PRO A 510 3.94 -19.76 -15.79
N ALA A 511 4.33 -20.96 -16.25
CA ALA A 511 5.47 -21.10 -17.13
C ALA A 511 5.16 -20.50 -18.51
N VAL A 512 6.13 -19.76 -19.08
CA VAL A 512 6.03 -19.22 -20.44
C VAL A 512 6.45 -20.30 -21.44
N PRO A 513 5.56 -20.74 -22.36
CA PRO A 513 5.88 -21.77 -23.36
C PRO A 513 6.97 -21.35 -24.34
N ASP A 514 7.82 -22.29 -24.77
CA ASP A 514 8.88 -22.02 -25.76
C ASP A 514 8.32 -21.54 -27.12
N SER A 515 7.12 -21.98 -27.49
CA SER A 515 6.43 -21.49 -28.70
C SER A 515 6.13 -20.01 -28.62
N MET A 516 5.68 -19.51 -27.46
CA MET A 516 5.43 -18.09 -27.22
C MET A 516 6.72 -17.28 -27.25
N LYS A 517 7.81 -17.80 -26.68
CA LYS A 517 9.15 -17.18 -26.77
C LYS A 517 9.66 -17.13 -28.21
N ALA A 518 9.44 -18.19 -29.00
CA ALA A 518 9.83 -18.22 -30.40
C ALA A 518 9.05 -17.19 -31.23
N GLU A 519 7.76 -17.03 -30.97
CA GLU A 519 6.92 -16.01 -31.59
C GLU A 519 7.37 -14.58 -31.22
N ALA A 520 7.66 -14.34 -29.93
CA ALA A 520 8.19 -13.06 -29.46
C ALA A 520 9.54 -12.74 -30.12
N MET A 521 10.42 -13.74 -30.23
CA MET A 521 11.71 -13.58 -30.92
C MET A 521 11.53 -13.27 -32.41
N ALA A 522 10.54 -13.86 -33.08
CA ALA A 522 10.23 -13.54 -34.47
C ALA A 522 9.72 -12.09 -34.61
N LEU A 523 8.82 -11.65 -33.71
CA LEU A 523 8.35 -10.27 -33.65
C LEU A 523 9.53 -9.28 -33.51
N LEU A 524 10.44 -9.56 -32.58
CA LEU A 524 11.59 -8.71 -32.25
C LEU A 524 12.75 -8.79 -33.26
N LYS A 525 12.64 -9.57 -34.34
CA LYS A 525 13.58 -9.54 -35.47
C LYS A 525 13.20 -8.52 -36.54
N GLU A 526 11.93 -8.13 -36.60
CA GLU A 526 11.45 -7.16 -37.57
C GLU A 526 11.97 -5.75 -37.19
N PRO A 527 12.71 -5.05 -38.07
CA PRO A 527 13.33 -3.77 -37.73
C PRO A 527 12.35 -2.71 -37.23
N GLU A 528 11.12 -2.69 -37.75
CA GLU A 528 10.05 -1.78 -37.33
C GLU A 528 9.64 -2.02 -35.86
N ASN A 529 9.53 -3.29 -35.45
CA ASN A 529 9.18 -3.64 -34.07
C ASN A 529 10.31 -3.34 -33.09
N VAL A 530 11.57 -3.49 -33.53
CA VAL A 530 12.74 -3.07 -32.73
C VAL A 530 12.73 -1.55 -32.55
N SER A 531 12.47 -0.78 -33.61
CA SER A 531 12.34 0.68 -33.51
C SER A 531 11.24 1.06 -32.52
N LYS A 532 10.06 0.44 -32.65
CA LYS A 532 8.94 0.66 -31.72
C LYS A 532 9.32 0.30 -30.27
N LEU A 533 9.98 -0.84 -30.06
CA LEU A 533 10.43 -1.23 -28.72
C LEU A 533 11.36 -0.17 -28.12
N MET A 534 12.33 0.33 -28.89
CA MET A 534 13.25 1.36 -28.41
C MET A 534 12.53 2.67 -28.08
N GLU A 535 11.54 3.07 -28.89
CA GLU A 535 10.70 4.24 -28.63
C GLU A 535 9.87 4.08 -27.35
N GLU A 536 9.32 2.90 -27.10
CA GLU A 536 8.52 2.61 -25.91
C GLU A 536 9.40 2.55 -24.65
N LEU A 537 10.57 1.89 -24.73
CA LEU A 537 11.53 1.85 -23.63
C LEU A 537 12.07 3.24 -23.27
N ALA A 538 12.25 4.12 -24.27
CA ALA A 538 12.68 5.50 -24.04
C ALA A 538 11.64 6.34 -23.28
N LYS A 539 10.37 5.91 -23.25
CA LYS A 539 9.29 6.53 -22.46
C LYS A 539 9.13 5.91 -21.08
N CYS A 540 9.84 4.83 -20.77
CA CYS A 540 9.78 4.22 -19.45
C CYS A 540 10.58 5.06 -18.45
N LYS A 541 10.00 5.26 -17.26
CA LYS A 541 10.38 6.29 -16.29
C LYS A 541 10.40 5.69 -14.89
N GLY A 542 11.33 6.15 -14.05
CA GLY A 542 11.45 5.70 -12.65
C GLY A 542 11.70 4.20 -12.45
N LEU A 543 12.41 3.55 -13.38
CA LEU A 543 12.74 2.11 -13.33
C LEU A 543 13.87 1.74 -12.36
#